data_AF-S9PNL1-F1
#
_entry.id   AF-S9PNL1-F1
#
_cell.length_a   1.000
_cell.length_b   1.000
_cell.length_c   1.000
_cell.angle_alpha   90.00
_cell.angle_beta   90.00
_cell.angle_gamma   90.00
#
_symmetry.space_group_name_H-M   'P 1'
#
loop_
_entity.id
_entity.type
_entity.pdbx_description
1 polymer ?
#
loop_
_entity_poly.entity_id
_entity_poly.type
_entity_poly.pdbx_seq_one_letter_code
_entity_poly.pdbx_strand_id
1 'polypeptide(L)'
;MELRFTYAGNVISIYFHEEETVRSAKEKLGQEIGFSADQIKLLYKGSLSNESKLQDVVKDKAKVMTIVNKNANVVDETMSQLNSPRKNAASSYALKPKKPRSTPKEASSYTFNRFEVLNYPFKERALQYLERLRDDAGIQRIMNTHRWTVPLLSEMDPAEHTQHDSKTLGLNHNHGAHIELRLRTDRYDGFRDYKTVKSTLIHELSHNVHGEHDASFWELFRQLTKEAEAADLLSKPGSYVSEQATYVPQNNETTDEDQRDHKRDILLAAAERRRNASK
;
A
#
# COMPACT_ATOMS: atom_id res chain seq x y z
N MET A 1 -24.85 25.04 -45.89
CA MET A 1 -25.22 24.21 -44.72
C MET A 1 -25.15 25.06 -43.46
N GLU A 2 -26.18 25.03 -42.61
CA GLU A 2 -26.17 25.70 -41.29
C GLU A 2 -25.75 24.70 -40.21
N LEU A 3 -24.73 25.00 -39.41
CA LEU A 3 -24.32 24.17 -38.26
C LEU A 3 -24.44 24.93 -36.94
N ARG A 4 -24.84 24.20 -35.89
CA ARG A 4 -25.02 24.75 -34.53
C ARG A 4 -23.94 24.23 -33.60
N PHE A 5 -22.98 25.06 -33.24
CA PHE A 5 -21.92 24.73 -32.30
C PHE A 5 -22.33 25.04 -30.87
N THR A 6 -22.06 24.13 -29.93
CA THR A 6 -22.29 24.37 -28.50
C THR A 6 -20.96 24.54 -27.79
N TYR A 7 -20.75 25.72 -27.19
CA TYR A 7 -19.57 26.05 -26.40
C TYR A 7 -20.00 26.78 -25.11
N ALA A 8 -19.55 26.29 -23.95
CA ALA A 8 -19.81 26.89 -22.64
C ALA A 8 -21.30 27.21 -22.35
N GLY A 9 -22.23 26.41 -22.89
CA GLY A 9 -23.68 26.60 -22.74
C GLY A 9 -24.33 27.50 -23.80
N ASN A 10 -23.53 28.19 -24.63
CA ASN A 10 -24.00 29.03 -25.73
C ASN A 10 -24.07 28.23 -27.04
N VAL A 11 -25.07 28.53 -27.86
CA VAL A 11 -25.24 27.95 -29.20
C VAL A 11 -24.88 29.00 -30.25
N ILE A 12 -23.88 28.69 -31.07
CA ILE A 12 -23.38 29.56 -32.14
C ILE A 12 -23.77 28.90 -33.47
N SER A 13 -24.60 29.58 -34.27
CA SER A 13 -24.97 29.13 -35.61
C SER A 13 -24.04 29.76 -36.64
N ILE A 14 -23.38 28.94 -37.47
CA ILE A 14 -22.52 29.41 -38.55
C ILE A 14 -22.95 28.75 -39.87
N TYR A 15 -22.94 29.54 -40.94
CA TYR A 15 -23.21 29.08 -42.31
C TYR A 15 -21.91 28.69 -43.02
N PHE A 16 -21.91 27.51 -43.62
CA PHE A 16 -20.80 26.95 -44.39
C PHE A 16 -21.21 26.71 -45.84
N HIS A 17 -20.29 26.94 -46.76
CA HIS A 17 -20.42 26.56 -48.17
C HIS A 17 -20.05 25.08 -48.38
N GLU A 18 -20.50 24.48 -49.48
CA GLU A 18 -20.46 23.02 -49.72
C GLU A 18 -19.04 22.43 -49.80
N GLU A 19 -18.04 23.24 -50.13
CA GLU A 19 -16.63 22.82 -50.24
C GLU A 19 -15.79 23.07 -48.98
N GLU A 20 -16.41 23.51 -47.88
CA GLU A 20 -15.66 23.83 -46.66
C GLU A 20 -15.31 22.59 -45.83
N THR A 21 -14.07 22.57 -45.32
CA THR A 21 -13.51 21.46 -44.51
C THR A 21 -13.70 21.68 -43.02
N VAL A 22 -13.59 20.60 -42.24
CA VAL A 22 -13.68 20.66 -40.77
C VAL A 22 -12.64 21.64 -40.19
N ARG A 23 -11.48 21.78 -40.83
CA ARG A 23 -10.48 22.79 -40.48
C ARG A 23 -11.00 24.22 -40.64
N SER A 24 -11.61 24.55 -41.77
CA SER A 24 -12.22 25.88 -42.00
C SER A 24 -13.31 26.19 -40.97
N ALA A 25 -14.08 25.17 -40.56
CA ALA A 25 -15.07 25.32 -39.50
C ALA A 25 -14.45 25.58 -38.12
N LYS A 26 -13.31 24.96 -37.79
CA LYS A 26 -12.55 25.25 -36.57
C LYS A 26 -11.98 26.66 -36.59
N GLU A 27 -11.48 27.15 -37.73
CA GLU A 27 -10.94 28.50 -37.87
C GLU A 27 -12.02 29.58 -37.71
N LYS A 28 -13.16 29.44 -38.41
CA LYS A 28 -14.30 30.36 -38.27
C LYS A 28 -14.87 30.36 -36.86
N LEU A 29 -15.05 29.18 -36.27
CA LEU A 29 -15.50 29.08 -34.88
C LEU A 29 -14.48 29.71 -33.94
N GLY A 30 -13.18 29.47 -34.17
CA GLY A 30 -12.08 30.01 -33.39
C GLY A 30 -12.01 31.54 -33.37
N GLN A 31 -12.32 32.19 -34.49
CA GLN A 31 -12.44 33.65 -34.55
C GLN A 31 -13.58 34.17 -33.66
N GLU A 32 -14.70 33.44 -33.58
CA GLU A 32 -15.86 33.80 -32.75
C GLU A 32 -15.60 33.56 -31.25
N ILE A 33 -14.93 32.47 -30.90
CA ILE A 33 -14.69 32.08 -29.49
C ILE A 33 -13.34 32.53 -28.93
N GLY A 34 -12.46 33.10 -29.76
CA GLY A 34 -11.13 33.59 -29.36
C GLY A 34 -10.07 32.51 -29.16
N PHE A 35 -10.12 31.40 -29.91
CA PHE A 35 -9.17 30.28 -29.81
C PHE A 35 -8.63 29.88 -31.18
N SER A 36 -7.39 29.35 -31.25
CA SER A 36 -6.84 28.82 -32.51
C SER A 36 -7.54 27.52 -32.92
N ALA A 37 -7.61 27.25 -34.23
CA ALA A 37 -8.23 26.04 -34.77
C ALA A 37 -7.64 24.75 -34.18
N ASP A 38 -6.35 24.74 -33.81
CA ASP A 38 -5.67 23.59 -33.20
C ASP A 38 -6.07 23.37 -31.72
N GLN A 39 -6.56 24.42 -31.06
CA GLN A 39 -7.08 24.35 -29.70
C GLN A 39 -8.52 23.83 -29.68
N ILE A 40 -9.16 23.69 -30.83
CA ILE A 40 -10.60 23.40 -30.95
C ILE A 40 -10.79 21.97 -31.47
N LYS A 41 -11.52 21.17 -30.69
CA LYS A 41 -11.99 19.84 -31.07
C LYS A 41 -13.49 19.86 -31.25
N LEU A 42 -13.94 19.47 -32.44
CA LEU A 42 -15.35 19.37 -32.80
C LEU A 42 -15.81 17.91 -32.70
N LEU A 43 -16.97 17.71 -32.08
CA LEU A 43 -17.56 16.40 -31.86
C LEU A 43 -18.96 16.33 -32.45
N TYR A 44 -19.17 15.40 -33.38
CA TYR A 44 -20.46 15.06 -33.95
C TYR A 44 -20.47 13.56 -34.29
N LYS A 45 -21.20 12.76 -33.50
CA LYS A 45 -21.18 11.28 -33.56
C LYS A 45 -19.78 10.66 -33.50
N GLY A 46 -18.80 11.38 -32.94
CA GLY A 46 -17.39 11.02 -32.95
C GLY A 46 -16.50 12.25 -33.04
N SER A 47 -15.18 12.03 -33.05
CA SER A 47 -14.20 13.10 -33.28
C SER A 47 -14.12 13.42 -34.76
N LEU A 48 -14.28 14.68 -35.12
CA LEU A 48 -14.16 15.13 -36.51
C LEU A 48 -12.68 15.36 -36.87
N SER A 49 -12.24 14.74 -37.97
CA SER A 49 -10.90 14.91 -38.54
C SER A 49 -10.82 16.18 -39.39
N ASN A 50 -9.67 16.86 -39.38
CA ASN A 50 -9.49 18.16 -40.03
C ASN A 50 -9.67 18.14 -41.56
N GLU A 51 -9.35 17.00 -42.19
CA GLU A 51 -9.29 16.84 -43.65
C GLU A 51 -10.64 16.48 -44.28
N SER A 52 -11.64 16.13 -43.47
CA SER A 52 -12.96 15.75 -43.98
C SER A 52 -13.79 16.97 -44.40
N LYS A 53 -14.58 16.83 -45.46
CA LYS A 53 -15.56 17.85 -45.86
C LYS A 53 -16.73 17.87 -44.87
N LEU A 54 -17.26 19.05 -44.55
CA LEU A 54 -18.36 19.18 -43.59
C LEU A 54 -19.59 18.39 -44.03
N GLN A 55 -19.91 18.39 -45.32
CA GLN A 55 -21.09 17.73 -45.89
C GLN A 55 -21.08 16.21 -45.73
N ASP A 56 -19.90 15.59 -45.73
CA ASP A 56 -19.76 14.13 -45.67
C ASP A 56 -19.89 13.61 -44.23
N VAL A 57 -19.57 14.46 -43.25
CA VAL A 57 -19.48 14.05 -41.84
C VAL A 57 -20.59 14.63 -40.97
N VAL A 58 -21.17 15.78 -41.34
CA VAL A 58 -22.16 16.50 -40.54
C VAL A 58 -23.43 16.75 -41.34
N LYS A 59 -24.60 16.48 -40.73
CA LYS A 59 -25.90 16.75 -41.36
C LYS A 59 -26.26 18.23 -41.24
N ASP A 60 -27.01 18.76 -42.20
CA ASP A 60 -27.54 20.14 -42.13
C ASP A 60 -28.38 20.34 -40.85
N LYS A 61 -28.17 21.47 -40.17
CA LYS A 61 -28.76 21.84 -38.86
C LYS A 61 -28.36 20.94 -37.68
N ALA A 62 -27.28 20.16 -37.80
CA ALA A 62 -26.78 19.36 -36.70
C ALA A 62 -26.24 20.21 -35.53
N LYS A 63 -26.39 19.66 -34.32
CA LYS A 63 -25.74 20.18 -33.10
C LYS A 63 -24.36 19.55 -32.96
N VAL A 64 -23.32 20.37 -33.08
CA VAL A 64 -21.91 19.98 -32.94
C VAL A 64 -21.40 20.48 -31.59
N MET A 65 -20.74 19.61 -30.84
CA MET A 65 -20.17 19.99 -29.54
C MET A 65 -18.73 20.47 -29.71
N THR A 66 -18.39 21.58 -29.06
CA THR A 66 -17.07 22.21 -29.16
C THR A 66 -16.31 22.07 -27.85
N ILE A 67 -15.13 21.44 -27.90
CA ILE A 67 -14.19 21.36 -26.78
C ILE A 67 -12.98 22.23 -27.11
N VAL A 68 -12.58 23.06 -26.16
CA VAL A 68 -11.40 23.93 -26.30
C VAL A 68 -10.32 23.52 -25.30
N ASN A 69 -9.11 23.31 -25.79
CA ASN A 69 -7.93 23.10 -24.97
C ASN A 69 -7.22 24.44 -24.71
N LYS A 70 -7.37 24.98 -23.50
CA LYS A 70 -6.74 26.24 -23.08
C LYS A 70 -5.23 26.12 -22.83
N ASN A 71 -4.66 24.91 -22.84
CA ASN A 71 -3.27 24.63 -22.45
C ASN A 71 -2.33 24.33 -23.63
N ALA A 72 -2.71 24.62 -24.87
CA ALA A 72 -1.91 24.24 -26.05
C ALA A 72 -0.52 24.91 -26.12
N ASN A 73 -0.31 26.04 -25.45
CA ASN A 73 0.98 26.76 -25.47
C ASN A 73 2.06 26.14 -24.56
N VAL A 74 1.71 25.17 -23.71
CA VAL A 74 2.69 24.54 -22.79
C VAL A 74 3.63 23.58 -23.54
N VAL A 75 3.22 23.08 -24.71
CA VAL A 75 3.95 22.02 -25.43
C VAL A 75 5.15 22.60 -26.21
N ASP A 76 5.01 23.77 -26.82
CA ASP A 76 6.11 24.42 -27.57
C ASP A 76 7.19 25.00 -26.65
N GLU A 77 6.83 25.50 -25.46
CA GLU A 77 7.81 25.93 -24.46
C GLU A 77 8.67 24.75 -23.99
N THR A 78 8.08 23.55 -23.82
CA THR A 78 8.83 22.35 -23.42
C THR A 78 9.74 21.81 -24.52
N MET A 79 9.36 21.92 -25.80
CA MET A 79 10.14 21.41 -26.93
C MET A 79 11.37 22.29 -27.23
N SER A 80 11.27 23.62 -27.08
CA SER A 80 12.39 24.53 -27.30
C SER A 80 13.50 24.41 -26.24
N GLN A 81 13.14 24.02 -25.01
CA GLN A 81 14.08 23.78 -23.91
C GLN A 81 14.91 22.48 -24.08
N LEU A 82 14.47 21.55 -24.93
CA LEU A 82 15.16 20.28 -25.18
C LEU A 82 16.26 20.38 -26.26
N ASN A 83 16.17 21.35 -27.16
CA ASN A 83 17.06 21.48 -28.34
C ASN A 83 18.16 22.53 -28.21
N SER A 84 18.34 23.17 -27.04
CA SER A 84 19.48 24.06 -26.81
C SER A 84 20.76 23.22 -26.59
N PRO A 85 21.91 23.56 -27.20
CA PRO A 85 23.17 22.90 -26.87
C PRO A 85 23.46 23.18 -25.40
N ARG A 86 23.42 22.12 -24.58
CA ARG A 86 23.75 22.22 -23.15
C ARG A 86 25.15 22.79 -23.01
N LYS A 87 25.25 24.08 -22.68
CA LYS A 87 26.45 24.61 -22.04
C LYS A 87 26.60 23.75 -20.78
N ASN A 88 27.71 23.03 -20.67
CA ASN A 88 28.14 22.37 -19.43
C ASN A 88 28.43 23.46 -18.38
N ALA A 89 27.38 24.13 -17.93
CA ALA A 89 27.36 24.82 -16.66
C ALA A 89 26.73 23.81 -15.72
N ALA A 90 27.52 23.33 -14.76
CA ALA A 90 27.05 22.59 -13.61
C ALA A 90 25.98 23.41 -12.89
N SER A 91 24.73 23.30 -13.34
CA SER A 91 23.58 23.91 -12.71
C SER A 91 22.99 22.87 -11.77
N SER A 92 23.25 23.11 -10.50
CA SER A 92 22.87 22.36 -9.33
C SER A 92 21.35 22.32 -9.14
N TYR A 93 20.61 21.68 -10.05
CA TYR A 93 19.32 21.08 -9.72
C TYR A 93 19.56 19.72 -9.09
N ALA A 94 20.31 19.70 -7.98
CA ALA A 94 20.12 18.67 -6.99
C ALA A 94 18.66 18.80 -6.57
N LEU A 95 17.81 17.84 -6.96
CA LEU A 95 16.53 17.64 -6.32
C LEU A 95 16.85 17.59 -4.83
N LYS A 96 16.54 18.67 -4.10
CA LYS A 96 16.61 18.62 -2.65
C LYS A 96 15.68 17.46 -2.31
N PRO A 97 16.17 16.36 -1.73
CA PRO A 97 15.29 15.27 -1.36
C PRO A 97 14.21 15.93 -0.50
N LYS A 98 12.93 15.80 -0.92
CA LYS A 98 11.83 16.22 -0.07
C LYS A 98 12.07 15.46 1.22
N LYS A 99 12.52 16.15 2.26
CA LYS A 99 12.66 15.56 3.59
C LYS A 99 11.32 14.87 3.84
N PRO A 100 11.28 13.57 4.18
CA PRO A 100 10.03 12.94 4.55
C PRO A 100 9.42 13.87 5.58
N ARG A 101 8.17 14.30 5.35
CA ARG A 101 7.47 15.14 6.31
C ARG A 101 7.24 14.26 7.54
N SER A 102 8.23 14.18 8.40
CA SER A 102 8.11 13.67 9.76
C SER A 102 7.24 14.69 10.48
N THR A 103 5.93 14.61 10.26
CA THR A 103 5.04 14.98 11.35
C THR A 103 5.53 14.15 12.53
N PRO A 104 5.85 14.77 13.68
CA PRO A 104 6.14 14.01 14.87
C PRO A 104 4.89 13.17 15.11
N LYS A 105 4.96 11.89 14.80
CA LYS A 105 3.92 10.94 15.17
C LYS A 105 4.01 10.96 16.69
N GLU A 106 3.04 11.56 17.37
CA GLU A 106 2.99 11.54 18.83
C GLU A 106 3.24 10.10 19.26
N ALA A 107 4.26 9.90 20.10
CA ALA A 107 4.63 8.56 20.54
C ALA A 107 3.41 7.98 21.25
N SER A 108 2.85 6.91 20.71
CA SER A 108 1.69 6.28 21.31
C SER A 108 2.06 5.75 22.69
N SER A 109 1.21 6.02 23.69
CA SER A 109 1.32 5.42 25.02
C SER A 109 1.16 3.88 25.00
N TYR A 110 0.59 3.35 23.92
CA TYR A 110 0.36 1.93 23.68
C TYR A 110 1.57 1.31 22.97
N THR A 111 2.49 0.75 23.76
CA THR A 111 3.75 0.15 23.29
C THR A 111 4.32 -0.81 24.34
N PHE A 112 5.50 -1.38 24.06
CA PHE A 112 6.33 -2.09 25.02
C PHE A 112 7.26 -1.10 25.73
N ASN A 113 7.22 -1.05 27.07
CA ASN A 113 7.98 -0.03 27.82
C ASN A 113 9.45 -0.41 28.01
N ARG A 114 9.73 -1.68 28.28
CA ARG A 114 11.08 -2.19 28.54
C ARG A 114 11.31 -3.54 27.88
N PHE A 115 12.56 -3.81 27.56
CA PHE A 115 13.04 -5.10 27.05
C PHE A 115 14.02 -5.75 28.00
N GLU A 116 13.94 -7.07 28.11
CA GLU A 116 14.95 -7.90 28.79
C GLU A 116 15.34 -9.07 27.88
N VAL A 117 16.63 -9.32 27.75
CA VAL A 117 17.17 -10.42 26.95
C VAL A 117 18.08 -11.28 27.80
N LEU A 118 18.22 -12.54 27.42
CA LEU A 118 19.03 -13.49 28.16
C LEU A 118 20.52 -13.23 27.89
N ASN A 119 21.37 -13.59 28.86
CA ASN A 119 22.81 -13.42 28.74
C ASN A 119 23.46 -14.57 27.93
N TYR A 120 23.02 -14.73 26.68
CA TYR A 120 23.53 -15.70 25.71
C TYR A 120 24.35 -15.02 24.60
N PRO A 121 25.10 -15.78 23.77
CA PRO A 121 25.79 -15.24 22.61
C PRO A 121 24.87 -14.40 21.71
N PHE A 122 25.39 -13.32 21.13
CA PHE A 122 24.63 -12.39 20.28
C PHE A 122 23.43 -11.71 20.98
N LYS A 123 23.54 -11.38 22.27
CA LYS A 123 22.49 -10.66 23.03
C LYS A 123 22.06 -9.35 22.38
N GLU A 124 22.97 -8.62 21.73
CA GLU A 124 22.67 -7.37 21.04
C GLU A 124 21.71 -7.61 19.87
N ARG A 125 21.85 -8.75 19.18
CA ARG A 125 20.94 -9.15 18.10
C ARG A 125 19.56 -9.50 18.63
N ALA A 126 19.47 -10.14 19.80
CA ALA A 126 18.20 -10.42 20.46
C ALA A 126 17.48 -9.13 20.85
N LEU A 127 18.21 -8.15 21.41
CA LEU A 127 17.65 -6.84 21.76
C LEU A 127 17.12 -6.10 20.52
N GLN A 128 17.91 -6.05 19.45
CA GLN A 128 17.50 -5.47 18.16
C GLN A 128 16.26 -6.18 17.59
N TYR A 129 16.11 -7.48 17.85
CA TYR A 129 14.94 -8.24 17.42
C TYR A 129 13.68 -7.78 18.15
N LEU A 130 13.73 -7.63 19.47
CA LEU A 130 12.60 -7.14 20.27
C LEU A 130 12.26 -5.69 19.93
N GLU A 131 13.28 -4.85 19.74
CA GLU A 131 13.10 -3.47 19.26
C GLU A 131 12.40 -3.44 17.90
N ARG A 132 12.82 -4.31 16.97
CA ARG A 132 12.18 -4.44 15.66
C ARG A 132 10.71 -4.86 15.78
N LEU A 133 10.38 -5.77 16.70
CA LEU A 133 8.99 -6.17 16.94
C LEU A 133 8.13 -5.02 17.51
N ARG A 134 8.69 -4.21 18.43
CA ARG A 134 8.02 -2.98 18.92
C ARG A 134 7.79 -1.98 17.80
N ASP A 135 8.79 -1.80 16.93
CA ASP A 135 8.77 -0.77 15.89
C ASP A 135 8.06 -1.21 14.60
N ASP A 136 7.55 -2.44 14.58
CA ASP A 136 6.75 -2.99 13.50
C ASP A 136 5.41 -2.26 13.36
N ALA A 137 5.10 -1.80 12.13
CA ALA A 137 3.90 -1.01 11.87
C ALA A 137 2.61 -1.76 12.19
N GLY A 138 2.57 -3.07 11.92
CA GLY A 138 1.47 -3.95 12.28
C GLY A 138 1.28 -4.07 13.78
N ILE A 139 2.36 -4.32 14.53
CA ILE A 139 2.32 -4.43 15.99
C ILE A 139 1.91 -3.09 16.64
N GLN A 140 2.51 -1.98 16.20
CA GLN A 140 2.12 -0.65 16.66
C GLN A 140 0.64 -0.39 16.37
N ARG A 141 0.13 -0.79 15.21
CA ARG A 141 -1.28 -0.59 14.86
C ARG A 141 -2.20 -1.35 15.80
N ILE A 142 -1.97 -2.65 16.01
CA ILE A 142 -2.84 -3.46 16.87
C ILE A 142 -2.81 -2.97 18.31
N MET A 143 -1.64 -2.63 18.86
CA MET A 143 -1.52 -2.12 20.23
C MET A 143 -2.26 -0.79 20.38
N ASN A 144 -2.17 0.09 19.38
CA ASN A 144 -2.90 1.36 19.38
C ASN A 144 -4.42 1.19 19.26
N THR A 145 -4.89 0.34 18.35
CA THR A 145 -6.33 0.08 18.15
C THR A 145 -6.96 -0.50 19.41
N HIS A 146 -6.28 -1.47 20.04
CA HIS A 146 -6.78 -2.19 21.22
C HIS A 146 -6.35 -1.56 22.55
N ARG A 147 -5.59 -0.45 22.51
CA ARG A 147 -5.12 0.30 23.68
C ARG A 147 -4.31 -0.54 24.67
N TRP A 148 -3.44 -1.39 24.15
CA TRP A 148 -2.57 -2.23 24.98
C TRP A 148 -1.23 -1.56 25.25
N THR A 149 -0.82 -1.59 26.52
CA THR A 149 0.52 -1.23 26.96
C THR A 149 1.07 -2.42 27.72
N VAL A 150 2.25 -2.90 27.31
CA VAL A 150 2.91 -4.04 27.93
C VAL A 150 4.16 -3.53 28.63
N PRO A 151 4.24 -3.57 29.98
CA PRO A 151 5.40 -3.06 30.71
C PRO A 151 6.71 -3.73 30.33
N LEU A 152 6.70 -5.05 30.12
CA LEU A 152 7.90 -5.84 29.87
C LEU A 152 7.69 -6.83 28.72
N LEU A 153 8.58 -6.76 27.73
CA LEU A 153 8.72 -7.79 26.69
C LEU A 153 10.12 -8.40 26.82
N SER A 154 10.20 -9.71 27.09
CA SER A 154 11.49 -10.38 27.27
C SER A 154 11.72 -11.57 26.35
N GLU A 155 12.99 -11.95 26.23
CA GLU A 155 13.38 -13.22 25.64
C GLU A 155 13.10 -14.37 26.63
N MET A 156 12.43 -15.42 26.14
CA MET A 156 12.12 -16.65 26.87
C MET A 156 13.31 -17.63 26.81
N ASP A 157 13.61 -18.31 27.92
CA ASP A 157 14.66 -19.33 27.97
C ASP A 157 14.30 -20.53 27.08
N PRO A 158 15.15 -20.92 26.11
CA PRO A 158 14.92 -22.10 25.28
C PRO A 158 14.82 -23.42 26.05
N ALA A 159 15.42 -23.52 27.23
CA ALA A 159 15.37 -24.72 28.06
C ALA A 159 14.07 -24.83 28.87
N GLU A 160 13.40 -23.71 29.13
CA GLU A 160 12.17 -23.67 29.91
C GLU A 160 10.93 -23.93 29.03
N HIS A 161 9.95 -24.65 29.57
CA HIS A 161 8.64 -24.94 28.95
C HIS A 161 8.68 -25.71 27.60
N THR A 162 9.77 -26.40 27.31
CA THR A 162 9.87 -27.42 26.24
C THR A 162 9.46 -28.77 26.81
N GLN A 163 8.23 -29.20 26.55
CA GLN A 163 7.89 -30.62 26.69
C GLN A 163 8.24 -31.34 25.37
N HIS A 164 8.55 -32.63 25.46
CA HIS A 164 9.05 -33.45 24.37
C HIS A 164 8.12 -33.46 23.13
N ASP A 165 6.84 -33.12 23.33
CA ASP A 165 5.77 -33.12 22.32
C ASP A 165 5.11 -31.75 22.09
N SER A 166 5.51 -30.68 22.82
CA SER A 166 4.99 -29.33 22.61
C SER A 166 6.02 -28.28 23.02
N LYS A 167 6.49 -27.50 22.03
CA LYS A 167 7.45 -26.41 22.24
C LYS A 167 6.69 -25.10 22.44
N THR A 168 6.59 -24.64 23.67
CA THR A 168 6.05 -23.31 23.99
C THR A 168 6.95 -22.23 23.39
N LEU A 169 6.39 -21.39 22.50
CA LEU A 169 7.14 -20.32 21.81
C LEU A 169 6.98 -18.94 22.44
N GLY A 170 6.01 -18.77 23.33
CA GLY A 170 5.78 -17.52 24.04
C GLY A 170 4.89 -17.74 25.25
N LEU A 171 4.90 -16.76 26.15
CA LEU A 171 4.05 -16.72 27.34
C LEU A 171 3.54 -15.30 27.58
N ASN A 172 2.30 -15.20 28.04
CA ASN A 172 1.72 -13.96 28.53
C ASN A 172 1.37 -14.11 30.02
N HIS A 173 2.04 -13.30 30.85
CA HIS A 173 1.78 -13.24 32.28
C HIS A 173 0.80 -12.11 32.61
N ASN A 174 -0.25 -12.45 33.36
CA ASN A 174 -1.23 -11.50 33.91
C ASN A 174 -1.81 -10.55 32.85
N HIS A 175 -2.26 -11.09 31.72
CA HIS A 175 -2.96 -10.34 30.66
C HIS A 175 -2.20 -9.12 30.14
N GLY A 176 -0.90 -9.28 29.91
CA GLY A 176 -0.04 -8.27 29.29
C GLY A 176 0.83 -7.49 30.26
N ALA A 177 0.96 -7.93 31.52
CA ALA A 177 1.93 -7.35 32.44
C ALA A 177 3.37 -7.65 31.99
N HIS A 178 3.58 -8.87 31.48
CA HIS A 178 4.87 -9.33 30.96
C HIS A 178 4.64 -10.38 29.88
N ILE A 179 5.26 -10.18 28.71
CA ILE A 179 5.23 -11.13 27.60
C ILE A 179 6.64 -11.65 27.36
N GLU A 180 6.77 -12.97 27.19
CA GLU A 180 8.01 -13.64 26.85
C GLU A 180 7.93 -14.26 25.46
N LEU A 181 9.01 -14.14 24.68
CA LEU A 181 9.09 -14.74 23.35
C LEU A 181 10.37 -15.57 23.21
N ARG A 182 10.22 -16.79 22.69
CA ARG A 182 11.36 -17.63 22.31
C ARG A 182 11.94 -17.13 20.99
N LEU A 183 13.04 -16.38 21.07
CA LEU A 183 13.72 -15.83 19.89
C LEU A 183 14.69 -16.81 19.25
N ARG A 184 15.27 -17.72 20.03
CA ARG A 184 16.35 -18.62 19.60
C ARG A 184 15.83 -19.97 19.10
N THR A 185 16.61 -20.57 18.22
CA THR A 185 16.47 -21.99 17.88
C THR A 185 17.20 -22.85 18.93
N ASP A 186 16.94 -24.15 18.92
CA ASP A 186 17.46 -25.08 19.94
C ASP A 186 18.99 -25.24 19.89
N ARG A 187 19.64 -24.72 18.85
CA ARG A 187 21.11 -24.65 18.73
C ARG A 187 21.74 -23.42 19.42
N TYR A 188 20.93 -22.58 20.08
CA TYR A 188 21.29 -21.38 20.86
C TYR A 188 22.02 -20.25 20.11
N ASP A 189 22.62 -20.52 18.94
CA ASP A 189 23.29 -19.58 18.05
C ASP A 189 22.37 -19.05 16.92
N GLY A 190 21.31 -19.78 16.60
CA GLY A 190 20.29 -19.43 15.61
C GLY A 190 19.14 -18.62 16.19
N PHE A 191 18.55 -17.77 15.34
CA PHE A 191 17.32 -17.03 15.64
C PHE A 191 16.18 -17.56 14.78
N ARG A 192 14.98 -17.61 15.35
CA ARG A 192 13.75 -17.97 14.63
C ARG A 192 13.42 -16.92 13.58
N ASP A 193 12.64 -17.31 12.58
CA ASP A 193 12.20 -16.41 11.53
C ASP A 193 11.24 -15.34 12.08
N TYR A 194 11.35 -14.14 11.52
CA TYR A 194 10.61 -12.96 12.01
C TYR A 194 9.10 -13.13 11.91
N LYS A 195 8.63 -13.84 10.88
CA LYS A 195 7.19 -14.03 10.66
C LYS A 195 6.59 -14.92 11.74
N THR A 196 7.27 -16.01 12.10
CA THR A 196 6.85 -16.89 13.18
C THR A 196 6.85 -16.17 14.52
N VAL A 197 7.94 -15.49 14.88
CA VAL A 197 8.01 -14.75 16.16
C VAL A 197 6.94 -13.65 16.23
N LYS A 198 6.70 -12.93 15.12
CA LYS A 198 5.61 -11.95 15.04
C LYS A 198 4.24 -12.59 15.25
N SER A 199 3.99 -13.75 14.65
CA SER A 199 2.75 -14.50 14.84
C SER A 199 2.57 -14.94 16.30
N THR A 200 3.64 -15.42 16.94
CA THR A 200 3.64 -15.76 18.37
C THR A 200 3.35 -14.53 19.21
N LEU A 201 3.94 -13.37 18.92
CA LEU A 201 3.63 -12.13 19.65
C LEU A 201 2.15 -11.73 19.53
N ILE A 202 1.53 -11.89 18.36
CA ILE A 202 0.09 -11.61 18.19
C ILE A 202 -0.76 -12.61 18.98
N HIS A 203 -0.31 -13.86 19.09
CA HIS A 203 -0.94 -14.88 19.92
C HIS A 203 -0.89 -14.45 21.40
N GLU A 204 0.29 -14.09 21.90
CA GLU A 204 0.43 -13.61 23.28
C GLU A 204 -0.38 -12.35 23.53
N LEU A 205 -0.43 -11.38 22.61
CA LEU A 205 -1.28 -10.20 22.77
C LEU A 205 -2.78 -10.54 22.82
N SER A 206 -3.21 -11.62 22.17
CA SER A 206 -4.61 -12.09 22.26
C SER A 206 -4.93 -12.56 23.68
N HIS A 207 -3.94 -13.07 24.41
CA HIS A 207 -4.07 -13.44 25.83
C HIS A 207 -4.28 -12.25 26.78
N ASN A 208 -4.11 -11.00 26.32
CA ASN A 208 -4.53 -9.83 27.11
C ASN A 208 -6.06 -9.79 27.34
N VAL A 209 -6.84 -10.47 26.51
CA VAL A 209 -8.32 -10.48 26.59
C VAL A 209 -8.84 -11.87 26.91
N HIS A 210 -8.32 -12.90 26.27
CA HIS A 210 -8.81 -14.27 26.39
C HIS A 210 -7.72 -15.20 26.93
N GLY A 211 -7.88 -15.73 28.14
CA GLY A 211 -6.91 -16.64 28.75
C GLY A 211 -6.87 -18.00 28.03
N GLU A 212 -8.01 -18.65 27.92
CA GLU A 212 -8.12 -19.94 27.24
C GLU A 212 -8.14 -19.79 25.73
N HIS A 213 -7.61 -20.78 25.02
CA HIS A 213 -7.77 -20.87 23.57
C HIS A 213 -9.19 -21.33 23.25
N ASP A 214 -10.20 -20.48 23.39
CA ASP A 214 -11.57 -20.77 22.98
C ASP A 214 -11.85 -20.25 21.55
N ALA A 215 -13.11 -20.32 21.09
CA ALA A 215 -13.47 -19.79 19.78
C ALA A 215 -13.23 -18.26 19.68
N SER A 216 -13.49 -17.56 20.79
CA SER A 216 -13.32 -16.10 20.94
C SER A 216 -11.85 -15.70 20.78
N PHE A 217 -10.94 -16.43 21.44
CA PHE A 217 -9.50 -16.26 21.32
C PHE A 217 -9.06 -16.33 19.85
N TRP A 218 -9.47 -17.38 19.13
CA TRP A 218 -9.06 -17.55 17.74
C TRP A 218 -9.69 -16.53 16.79
N GLU A 219 -10.88 -16.03 17.11
CA GLU A 219 -11.50 -14.93 16.38
C GLU A 219 -10.69 -13.65 16.55
N LEU A 220 -10.35 -13.29 17.79
CA LEU A 220 -9.49 -12.16 18.10
C LEU A 220 -8.12 -12.29 17.42
N PHE A 221 -7.46 -13.45 17.55
CA PHE A 221 -6.16 -13.70 16.95
C PHE A 221 -6.17 -13.50 15.42
N ARG A 222 -7.20 -14.02 14.72
CA ARG A 222 -7.36 -13.81 13.27
C ARG A 222 -7.61 -12.34 12.93
N GLN A 223 -8.42 -11.65 13.72
CA GLN A 223 -8.67 -10.22 13.54
C GLN A 223 -7.36 -9.42 13.66
N LEU A 224 -6.62 -9.60 14.76
CA LEU A 224 -5.35 -8.91 14.99
C LEU A 224 -4.32 -9.20 13.90
N THR A 225 -4.25 -10.46 13.45
CA THR A 225 -3.35 -10.87 12.36
C THR A 225 -3.67 -10.09 11.08
N LYS A 226 -4.95 -10.02 10.70
CA LYS A 226 -5.40 -9.28 9.52
C LYS A 226 -5.13 -7.78 9.63
N GLU A 227 -5.35 -7.20 10.81
CA GLU A 227 -5.05 -5.79 11.08
C GLU A 227 -3.56 -5.47 10.97
N ALA A 228 -2.70 -6.34 11.53
CA ALA A 228 -1.26 -6.19 11.46
C ALA A 228 -0.75 -6.30 10.01
N GLU A 229 -1.23 -7.30 9.25
CA GLU A 229 -0.87 -7.48 7.83
C GLU A 229 -1.31 -6.29 6.98
N ALA A 230 -2.52 -5.77 7.19
CA ALA A 230 -3.00 -4.58 6.47
C ALA A 230 -2.12 -3.35 6.75
N ALA A 231 -1.73 -3.13 8.00
CA ALA A 231 -0.86 -2.02 8.37
C ALA A 231 0.56 -2.16 7.78
N ASP A 232 1.09 -3.38 7.72
CA ASP A 232 2.37 -3.63 7.06
C ASP A 232 2.35 -3.27 5.57
N LEU A 233 1.25 -3.58 4.87
CA LEU A 233 1.07 -3.23 3.46
C LEU A 233 1.02 -1.72 3.25
N LEU A 234 0.30 -1.00 4.12
CA LEU A 234 0.20 0.46 4.06
C LEU A 234 1.52 1.17 4.41
N SER A 235 2.34 0.56 5.27
CA SER A 235 3.60 1.16 5.73
C SER A 235 4.76 1.00 4.74
N LYS A 236 4.64 0.15 3.70
CA LYS A 236 5.69 -0.03 2.68
C LYS A 236 5.50 0.98 1.54
N PRO A 237 6.35 2.01 1.40
CA PRO A 237 6.24 2.96 0.30
C PRO A 237 6.60 2.26 -1.03
N GLY A 238 5.64 2.16 -1.96
CA GLY A 238 5.89 1.73 -3.34
C GLY A 238 5.18 0.47 -3.84
N SER A 239 4.32 -0.18 -3.04
CA SER A 239 3.49 -1.29 -3.53
C SER A 239 2.08 -0.80 -3.86
N TYR A 240 1.97 0.05 -4.89
CA TYR A 240 0.69 0.21 -5.59
C TYR A 240 0.54 -0.97 -6.54
N VAL A 241 -0.57 -1.68 -6.37
CA VAL A 241 -0.99 -2.90 -7.05
C VAL A 241 -0.90 -2.76 -8.57
N SER A 242 0.01 -3.51 -9.21
CA SER A 242 -0.20 -3.96 -10.59
C SER A 242 -1.16 -5.15 -10.57
N GLU A 243 -2.07 -5.22 -11.53
CA GLU A 243 -3.18 -6.19 -11.63
C GLU A 243 -2.78 -7.68 -11.72
N GLN A 244 -1.49 -8.01 -11.77
CA GLN A 244 -1.00 -9.38 -11.54
C GLN A 244 -0.25 -9.47 -10.21
N ALA A 245 -0.73 -10.36 -9.33
CA ALA A 245 -0.02 -10.80 -8.13
C ALA A 245 1.17 -11.70 -8.53
N THR A 246 2.32 -11.11 -8.85
CA THR A 246 3.58 -11.85 -8.92
C THR A 246 4.18 -11.97 -7.53
N TYR A 247 3.79 -13.04 -6.84
CA TYR A 247 4.55 -13.58 -5.72
C TYR A 247 5.91 -14.05 -6.26
N VAL A 248 6.98 -13.31 -5.96
CA VAL A 248 8.35 -13.80 -6.15
C VAL A 248 8.83 -14.25 -4.77
N PRO A 249 8.82 -15.56 -4.48
CA PRO A 249 9.44 -16.05 -3.26
C PRO A 249 10.95 -15.78 -3.37
N GLN A 250 11.48 -15.01 -2.42
CA GLN A 250 12.91 -15.09 -2.14
C GLN A 250 13.15 -16.47 -1.53
N ASN A 251 13.47 -17.45 -2.38
CA ASN A 251 13.91 -18.77 -1.99
C ASN A 251 15.21 -18.62 -1.19
N ASN A 252 15.07 -18.60 0.14
CA ASN A 252 16.08 -19.10 1.04
C ASN A 252 15.42 -20.24 1.83
N GLU A 253 15.11 -21.32 1.11
CA GLU A 253 14.47 -22.52 1.66
C GLU A 253 15.52 -23.39 2.33
N THR A 254 15.70 -23.17 3.63
CA THR A 254 15.78 -24.29 4.58
C THR A 254 14.58 -24.12 5.50
N THR A 255 13.48 -24.79 5.16
CA THR A 255 12.33 -24.88 6.05
C THR A 255 12.74 -25.75 7.24
N ASP A 256 13.15 -25.11 8.33
CA ASP A 256 13.48 -25.78 9.59
C ASP A 256 12.28 -26.64 10.02
N GLU A 257 12.54 -27.89 10.45
CA GLU A 257 11.53 -28.84 10.92
C GLU A 257 10.59 -28.23 11.96
N ASP A 258 11.13 -27.42 12.87
CA ASP A 258 10.38 -26.68 13.88
C ASP A 258 9.31 -25.72 13.33
N GLN A 259 9.50 -25.16 12.12
CA GLN A 259 8.52 -24.28 11.47
C GLN A 259 7.32 -25.07 10.95
N ARG A 260 7.58 -26.28 10.45
CA ARG A 260 6.51 -27.21 10.05
C ARG A 260 5.74 -27.63 11.28
N ASP A 261 6.42 -27.94 12.37
CA ASP A 261 5.80 -28.44 13.59
C ASP A 261 4.96 -27.36 14.27
N HIS A 262 5.43 -26.12 14.40
CA HIS A 262 4.61 -25.06 15.01
C HIS A 262 3.34 -24.73 14.19
N LYS A 263 3.46 -24.63 12.86
CA LYS A 263 2.27 -24.47 12.00
C LYS A 263 1.35 -25.68 12.11
N ARG A 264 1.91 -26.89 12.16
CA ARG A 264 1.14 -28.13 12.33
C ARG A 264 0.44 -28.13 13.67
N ASP A 265 1.06 -27.72 14.77
CA ASP A 265 0.47 -27.68 16.10
C ASP A 265 -0.66 -26.65 16.20
N ILE A 266 -0.45 -25.44 15.65
CA ILE A 266 -1.52 -24.44 15.53
C ILE A 266 -2.69 -24.99 14.70
N LEU A 267 -2.39 -25.66 13.58
CA LEU A 267 -3.40 -26.22 12.69
C LEU A 267 -4.06 -27.49 13.26
N LEU A 268 -3.34 -28.33 14.02
CA LEU A 268 -3.85 -29.52 14.68
C LEU A 268 -4.78 -29.11 15.81
N ALA A 269 -4.34 -28.17 16.67
CA ALA A 269 -5.17 -27.61 17.72
C ALA A 269 -6.46 -26.99 17.14
N ALA A 270 -6.37 -26.33 15.97
CA ALA A 270 -7.54 -25.82 15.26
C ALA A 270 -8.41 -26.93 14.62
N ALA A 271 -7.80 -27.98 14.07
CA ALA A 271 -8.49 -29.07 13.36
C ALA A 271 -9.18 -30.07 14.31
N GLU A 272 -8.54 -30.43 15.43
CA GLU A 272 -9.12 -31.27 16.48
C GLU A 272 -10.40 -30.63 17.05
N ARG A 273 -10.43 -29.30 17.12
CA ARG A 273 -11.62 -28.56 17.58
C ARG A 273 -12.76 -28.52 16.57
N ARG A 274 -12.48 -28.48 15.26
CA ARG A 274 -13.52 -28.67 14.24
C ARG A 274 -14.15 -30.06 14.32
N ARG A 275 -13.33 -31.07 14.66
CA ARG A 275 -13.79 -32.45 14.83
C ARG A 275 -14.63 -32.63 16.11
N ASN A 276 -14.29 -31.91 17.18
CA ASN A 276 -15.01 -31.95 18.46
C ASN A 276 -16.25 -31.03 18.52
N ALA A 277 -16.29 -29.95 17.74
CA ALA A 277 -17.46 -29.06 17.63
C ALA A 277 -18.56 -29.60 16.69
N SER A 278 -18.29 -30.69 15.97
CA SER A 278 -19.23 -31.36 15.06
C SER A 278 -19.78 -32.67 15.63
N LYS A 279 -19.52 -32.95 16.91
CA LYS A 279 -20.15 -33.99 17.72
C LYS A 279 -21.07 -33.35 18.75
#